data_AF-A0A948SXP4-F1
#
_entry.id   AF-A0A948SXP4-F1
#
_cell.length_a   1.000
_cell.length_b   1.000
_cell.length_c   1.000
_cell.angle_alpha   90.00
_cell.angle_beta   90.00
_cell.angle_gamma   90.00
#
_symmetry.space_group_name_H-M   'P 1'
#
loop_
_entity.id
_entity.type
_entity.pdbx_description
1 polymer ?
#
loop_
_entity_poly.entity_id
_entity_poly.type
_entity_poly.pdbx_seq_one_letter_code
_entity_poly.pdbx_strand_id
1 'polypeptide(L)'
;MKKIIFFAVLMLASAGIQPLPAFAAPASSGLKEGVSSLLIPGWGQYQNGEFQTRSGKIKSGTMIAIEIAAIATTAAVGGVAGYPSIWAGIGLFILNHVWSSMDAFMNAGQEPGVALGTQAPQDKVNTF
;
A
#
# COMPACT_ATOMS: atom_id res chain seq x y z
N MET A 1 -23.32 -24.98 7.16
CA MET A 1 -22.57 -24.53 5.96
C MET A 1 -22.09 -23.07 6.07
N LYS A 2 -22.97 -22.08 6.28
CA LYS A 2 -22.57 -20.65 6.42
C LYS A 2 -21.46 -20.38 7.47
N LYS A 3 -21.51 -21.07 8.62
CA LYS A 3 -20.49 -20.93 9.68
C LYS A 3 -19.12 -21.49 9.29
N ILE A 4 -19.07 -22.54 8.47
CA ILE A 4 -17.82 -23.18 8.03
C ILE A 4 -17.12 -22.29 6.99
N ILE A 5 -17.89 -21.67 6.09
CA ILE A 5 -17.38 -20.70 5.12
C ILE A 5 -16.80 -19.47 5.85
N PHE A 6 -17.48 -18.99 6.89
CA PHE A 6 -16.98 -17.87 7.71
C PHE A 6 -15.65 -18.19 8.40
N PHE A 7 -15.51 -19.38 9.00
CA PHE A 7 -14.26 -19.83 9.61
C PHE A 7 -13.15 -20.07 8.59
N ALA A 8 -13.47 -20.57 7.39
CA ALA A 8 -12.51 -20.76 6.32
C ALA A 8 -11.97 -19.42 5.79
N VAL A 9 -12.84 -18.42 5.62
CA VAL A 9 -12.43 -17.06 5.22
C VAL A 9 -11.59 -16.38 6.29
N LEU A 10 -11.94 -16.56 7.57
CA LEU A 10 -11.17 -16.02 8.70
C LEU A 10 -9.78 -16.67 8.82
N MET A 11 -9.68 -17.99 8.62
CA MET A 11 -8.41 -18.72 8.61
C MET A 11 -7.53 -18.39 7.40
N LEU A 12 -8.14 -18.14 6.23
CA LEU A 12 -7.40 -17.67 5.06
C LEU A 12 -6.90 -16.23 5.26
N ALA A 13 -7.67 -15.40 5.96
CA ALA A 13 -7.27 -14.03 6.32
C ALA A 13 -6.15 -14.01 7.39
N SER A 14 -6.12 -14.95 8.34
CA SER A 14 -5.05 -15.04 9.35
C SER A 14 -3.78 -15.73 8.85
N ALA A 15 -3.89 -16.69 7.93
CA ALA A 15 -2.74 -17.34 7.31
C ALA A 15 -1.89 -16.40 6.42
N GLY A 16 -2.45 -15.25 6.02
CA GLY A 16 -1.76 -14.21 5.27
C GLY A 16 -1.00 -13.17 6.11
N ILE A 17 -1.16 -13.18 7.45
CA ILE A 17 -0.46 -12.25 8.35
C ILE A 17 0.91 -12.84 8.68
N GLN A 18 1.79 -12.90 7.67
CA GLN A 18 3.22 -13.02 7.93
C GLN A 18 3.65 -11.74 8.68
N PRO A 19 4.48 -11.82 9.74
CA PRO A 19 5.09 -10.63 10.31
C PRO A 19 5.85 -9.93 9.19
N LEU A 20 5.40 -8.73 8.83
CA LEU A 20 6.00 -7.94 7.77
C LEU A 20 7.48 -7.71 8.13
N PRO A 21 8.44 -8.09 7.26
CA PRO A 21 9.87 -7.89 7.51
C PRO A 21 10.26 -6.40 7.66
N ALA A 22 9.32 -5.48 7.46
CA ALA A 22 9.45 -4.04 7.67
C ALA A 22 9.91 -3.64 9.09
N PHE A 23 9.79 -4.51 10.10
CA PHE A 23 10.19 -4.19 11.48
C PHE A 23 11.54 -4.79 11.93
N ALA A 24 12.22 -5.59 11.09
CA ALA A 24 13.43 -6.33 11.49
C ALA A 24 14.72 -5.90 10.77
N ALA A 25 14.67 -4.97 9.82
CA ALA A 25 15.87 -4.53 9.11
C ALA A 25 16.67 -3.50 9.93
N PRO A 26 18.02 -3.54 9.91
CA PRO A 26 18.84 -2.44 10.42
C PRO A 26 18.49 -1.16 9.64
N ALA A 27 18.76 0.02 10.19
CA ALA A 27 18.40 1.34 9.65
C ALA A 27 19.00 1.66 8.26
N SER A 28 18.63 0.87 7.26
CA SER A 28 18.87 1.07 5.84
C SER A 28 17.82 2.04 5.32
N SER A 29 18.16 2.70 4.22
CA SER A 29 17.30 3.61 3.44
C SER A 29 16.06 2.93 2.85
N GLY A 30 15.58 1.81 3.39
CA GLY A 30 14.25 1.27 3.12
C GLY A 30 13.34 1.30 4.32
N LEU A 31 13.86 1.30 5.55
CA LEU A 31 13.03 1.35 6.74
C LEU A 31 12.39 2.73 6.91
N LYS A 32 13.14 3.80 6.63
CA LYS A 32 12.63 5.18 6.68
C LYS A 32 11.53 5.38 5.64
N GLU A 33 11.76 4.94 4.42
CA GLU A 33 10.88 5.06 3.26
C GLU A 33 9.61 4.24 3.51
N GLY A 34 9.76 3.00 3.96
CA GLY A 34 8.67 2.13 4.38
C GLY A 34 7.83 2.70 5.52
N VAL A 35 8.43 3.17 6.61
CA VAL A 35 7.71 3.79 7.74
C VAL A 35 7.00 5.05 7.30
N SER A 36 7.66 5.86 6.48
CA SER A 36 7.09 7.11 6.00
C SER A 36 5.86 6.87 5.10
N SER A 37 5.88 5.82 4.28
CA SER A 37 4.72 5.38 3.50
C SER A 37 3.64 4.68 4.32
N LEU A 38 4.02 4.08 5.45
CA LEU A 38 3.05 3.54 6.42
C LEU A 38 2.26 4.65 7.10
N LEU A 39 2.84 5.84 7.26
CA LEU A 39 2.13 6.99 7.82
C LEU A 39 1.29 7.71 6.77
N ILE A 40 1.86 7.89 5.58
CA ILE A 40 1.21 8.58 4.46
C ILE A 40 1.40 7.73 3.21
N PRO A 41 0.36 7.03 2.73
CA PRO A 41 0.46 6.22 1.53
C PRO A 41 0.96 7.06 0.33
N GLY A 42 1.95 6.53 -0.38
CA GLY A 42 2.60 7.18 -1.53
C GLY A 42 3.84 8.00 -1.17
N TRP A 43 4.08 8.30 0.12
CA TRP A 43 5.20 9.16 0.52
C TRP A 43 6.57 8.48 0.43
N GLY A 44 6.64 7.18 0.70
CA GLY A 44 7.86 6.40 0.47
C GLY A 44 8.17 6.25 -1.02
N GLN A 45 7.16 6.07 -1.87
CA GLN A 45 7.31 6.07 -3.33
C GLN A 45 7.83 7.42 -3.86
N TYR A 46 7.40 8.53 -3.26
CA TYR A 46 7.94 9.85 -3.56
C TYR A 46 9.43 9.95 -3.25
N GLN A 47 9.86 9.49 -2.07
CA GLN A 47 11.28 9.44 -1.69
C GLN A 47 12.11 8.53 -2.59
N ASN A 48 11.52 7.44 -3.05
CA ASN A 48 12.13 6.52 -4.01
C ASN A 48 12.16 7.06 -5.45
N GLY A 49 11.66 8.27 -5.71
CA GLY A 49 11.65 8.88 -7.04
C GLY A 49 10.68 8.23 -8.02
N GLU A 50 9.72 7.43 -7.56
CA GLU A 50 8.74 6.74 -8.43
C GLU A 50 7.84 7.74 -9.20
N PHE A 51 7.76 8.99 -8.74
CA PHE A 51 7.06 10.07 -9.45
C PHE A 51 7.79 10.55 -10.71
N GLN A 52 9.00 10.06 -10.99
CA GLN A 52 9.72 10.39 -12.22
C GLN A 52 9.33 9.48 -13.40
N THR A 53 8.69 8.35 -13.12
CA THR A 53 8.22 7.40 -14.15
C THR A 53 6.71 7.47 -14.29
N ARG A 54 6.20 7.16 -15.48
CA ARG A 54 4.74 7.10 -15.71
C ARG A 54 4.09 6.03 -14.84
N SER A 55 4.71 4.84 -14.75
CA SER A 55 4.21 3.71 -13.97
C SER A 55 4.19 4.01 -12.47
N GLY A 56 5.23 4.64 -11.92
CA GLY A 56 5.27 5.02 -10.51
C GLY A 56 4.28 6.14 -10.15
N LYS A 57 4.03 7.09 -11.06
CA LYS A 57 2.93 8.07 -10.92
C LYS A 57 1.57 7.40 -10.86
N ILE A 58 1.30 6.44 -11.74
CA ILE A 58 0.03 5.70 -11.75
C ILE A 58 -0.13 4.92 -10.45
N LYS A 59 0.89 4.18 -10.02
CA LYS A 59 0.86 3.41 -8.76
C LYS A 59 0.61 4.32 -7.56
N SER A 60 1.39 5.38 -7.42
CA SER A 60 1.24 6.34 -6.30
C SER A 60 -0.13 7.02 -6.34
N GLY A 61 -0.62 7.35 -7.54
CA GLY A 61 -1.98 7.87 -7.73
C GLY A 61 -3.07 6.88 -7.33
N THR A 62 -2.90 5.58 -7.61
CA THR A 62 -3.81 4.52 -7.16
C THR A 62 -3.83 4.42 -5.64
N MET A 63 -2.68 4.47 -4.97
CA MET A 63 -2.62 4.47 -3.50
C MET A 63 -3.38 5.65 -2.89
N ILE A 64 -3.24 6.85 -3.45
CA ILE A 64 -3.97 8.05 -2.99
C ILE A 64 -5.47 7.93 -3.26
N ALA A 65 -5.87 7.38 -4.40
CA ALA A 65 -7.29 7.19 -4.71
C ALA A 65 -7.95 6.17 -3.76
N ILE A 66 -7.26 5.08 -3.44
CA ILE A 66 -7.71 4.08 -2.47
C ILE A 66 -7.86 4.71 -1.09
N GLU A 67 -6.91 5.55 -0.67
CA GLU A 67 -6.95 6.27 0.61
C GLU A 67 -8.23 7.11 0.74
N ILE A 68 -8.53 7.94 -0.27
CA ILE A 68 -9.72 8.79 -0.29
C ILE A 68 -10.99 7.93 -0.28
N ALA A 69 -11.02 6.86 -1.08
CA ALA A 69 -12.15 5.95 -1.13
C ALA A 69 -12.37 5.23 0.22
N ALA A 70 -11.30 4.83 0.91
CA ALA A 70 -11.34 4.20 2.22
C ALA A 70 -11.92 5.15 3.27
N ILE A 71 -11.46 6.41 3.31
CA ILE A 71 -11.98 7.45 4.22
C ILE A 71 -13.46 7.69 3.95
N ALA A 72 -13.84 7.92 2.69
CA ALA A 72 -15.21 8.17 2.30
C ALA A 72 -16.13 6.99 2.66
N THR A 73 -15.67 5.76 2.40
CA THR A 73 -16.41 4.54 2.76
C THR A 73 -16.55 4.40 4.27
N THR A 74 -15.49 4.67 5.04
CA THR A 74 -15.53 4.62 6.51
C THR A 74 -16.55 5.62 7.06
N ALA A 75 -16.55 6.85 6.55
CA ALA A 75 -17.49 7.88 6.98
C ALA A 75 -18.94 7.52 6.60
N ALA A 76 -19.17 7.10 5.36
CA ALA A 76 -20.50 6.75 4.87
C ALA A 76 -21.07 5.53 5.61
N VAL A 77 -20.30 4.45 5.70
CA VAL A 77 -20.74 3.22 6.36
C VAL A 77 -20.82 3.40 7.87
N GLY A 78 -19.87 4.13 8.47
CA GLY A 78 -19.89 4.47 9.90
C GLY A 78 -21.10 5.30 10.29
N GLY A 79 -21.52 6.25 9.44
CA GLY A 79 -22.69 7.08 9.68
C GLY A 79 -24.03 6.39 9.44
N VAL A 80 -24.09 5.40 8.53
CA VAL A 80 -25.36 4.75 8.14
C VAL A 80 -25.56 3.38 8.82
N ALA A 81 -24.56 2.51 8.78
CA ALA A 81 -24.67 1.12 9.21
C ALA A 81 -23.91 0.83 10.51
N GLY A 82 -22.91 1.64 10.85
CA GLY A 82 -22.10 1.46 12.05
C GLY A 82 -21.30 0.16 12.07
N TYR A 83 -21.19 -0.46 13.25
CA TYR A 83 -20.44 -1.69 13.45
C TYR A 83 -21.26 -2.93 13.05
N PRO A 84 -20.70 -3.96 12.38
CA PRO A 84 -19.29 -4.11 12.00
C PRO A 84 -18.93 -3.56 10.61
N SER A 85 -19.91 -3.07 9.85
CA SER A 85 -19.72 -2.69 8.44
C SER A 85 -18.66 -1.61 8.22
N ILE A 86 -18.41 -0.74 9.22
CA ILE A 86 -17.33 0.26 9.20
C ILE A 86 -15.95 -0.33 8.90
N TRP A 87 -15.72 -1.61 9.23
CA TRP A 87 -14.49 -2.33 8.92
C TRP A 87 -14.22 -2.48 7.42
N ALA A 88 -15.23 -2.34 6.55
CA ALA A 88 -14.98 -2.33 5.10
C ALA A 88 -14.09 -1.14 4.70
N GLY A 89 -14.37 0.06 5.25
CA GLY A 89 -13.56 1.25 4.99
C GLY A 89 -12.23 1.22 5.75
N ILE A 90 -12.25 0.88 7.05
CA ILE A 90 -11.04 0.79 7.88
C ILE A 90 -10.09 -0.29 7.34
N GLY A 91 -10.62 -1.42 6.89
CA GLY A 91 -9.83 -2.50 6.30
C GLY A 91 -9.13 -2.05 5.01
N LEU A 92 -9.84 -1.33 4.13
CA LEU A 92 -9.25 -0.77 2.91
C LEU A 92 -8.11 0.22 3.25
N PHE A 93 -8.32 1.05 4.27
CA PHE A 93 -7.35 2.00 4.78
C PHE A 93 -6.06 1.30 5.25
N ILE A 94 -6.19 0.32 6.15
CA ILE A 94 -5.05 -0.44 6.69
C ILE A 94 -4.29 -1.15 5.56
N LEU A 95 -4.99 -1.81 4.64
CA LEU A 95 -4.36 -2.52 3.53
C LEU A 95 -3.57 -1.58 2.61
N ASN A 96 -4.08 -0.37 2.36
CA ASN A 96 -3.40 0.62 1.55
C ASN A 96 -2.09 1.12 2.20
N HIS A 97 -2.13 1.42 3.50
CA HIS A 97 -0.94 1.81 4.27
C HIS A 97 0.12 0.71 4.30
N VAL A 98 -0.29 -0.54 4.54
CA VAL A 98 0.62 -1.69 4.54
C VAL A 98 1.23 -1.91 3.16
N TRP A 99 0.41 -1.93 2.10
CA TRP A 99 0.91 -2.11 0.74
C TRP A 99 1.89 -0.99 0.35
N SER A 100 1.54 0.26 0.62
CA SER A 100 2.40 1.40 0.33
C SER A 100 3.73 1.33 1.10
N SER A 101 3.70 0.94 2.38
CA SER A 101 4.89 0.74 3.21
C SER A 101 5.79 -0.37 2.68
N MET A 102 5.23 -1.53 2.35
CA MET A 102 5.98 -2.66 1.80
C MET A 102 6.63 -2.31 0.46
N ASP A 103 5.87 -1.71 -0.45
CA ASP A 103 6.37 -1.30 -1.77
C ASP A 103 7.50 -0.27 -1.63
N ALA A 104 7.34 0.73 -0.77
CA ALA A 104 8.39 1.71 -0.50
C ALA A 104 9.65 1.09 0.12
N PHE A 105 9.49 0.15 1.06
CA PHE A 105 10.60 -0.58 1.67
C PHE A 105 11.36 -1.44 0.64
N MET A 106 10.64 -2.15 -0.23
CA MET A 106 11.24 -3.04 -1.24
C MET A 106 11.94 -2.25 -2.36
N ASN A 107 11.42 -1.09 -2.72
CA ASN A 107 11.95 -0.27 -3.82
C ASN A 107 13.02 0.73 -3.36
N ALA A 108 13.34 0.73 -2.08
CA ALA A 108 14.25 1.71 -1.51
C ALA A 108 15.69 1.49 -1.98
N GLY A 109 16.34 2.56 -2.44
CA GLY A 109 17.67 2.50 -3.03
C GLY A 109 17.73 1.83 -4.41
N GLN A 110 16.59 1.43 -4.99
CA GLN A 110 16.49 0.96 -6.37
C GLN A 110 16.34 2.16 -7.32
N GLU A 111 16.80 2.02 -8.58
CA GLU A 111 16.45 3.02 -9.59
C GLU A 111 14.93 3.00 -9.86
N PRO A 112 14.30 4.17 -10.05
CA PRO A 112 12.88 4.26 -10.37
C PRO A 112 12.51 3.41 -11.59
N GLY A 113 11.64 2.42 -11.39
CA GLY A 113 11.14 1.52 -12.45
C GLY A 113 11.79 0.13 -12.52
N VAL A 114 12.89 -0.12 -11.80
CA VAL A 114 13.59 -1.42 -11.83
C VAL A 114 12.84 -2.52 -11.09
N ALA A 115 12.24 -2.21 -9.94
CA ALA A 115 11.52 -3.19 -9.13
C ALA A 115 10.13 -3.56 -9.68
N LEU A 116 9.65 -2.85 -10.70
CA LEU A 116 8.30 -3.02 -11.27
C LEU A 116 8.26 -3.97 -12.48
N GLY A 117 9.18 -4.92 -12.62
CA GLY A 117 9.13 -5.94 -13.69
C GLY A 117 9.15 -5.37 -15.13
N THR A 118 9.28 -4.06 -15.29
CA THR A 118 9.43 -3.36 -16.56
C THR A 118 10.91 -3.19 -16.81
N GLN A 119 11.34 -3.62 -17.99
CA GLN A 119 12.69 -3.43 -18.50
C GLN A 119 13.20 -1.98 -18.25
N ALA A 120 14.54 -1.85 -18.20
CA ALA A 120 15.34 -0.61 -18.11
C ALA A 120 14.58 0.68 -18.47
N PRO A 121 14.81 1.81 -17.78
CA PRO A 121 13.90 2.97 -17.68
C PRO A 121 13.41 3.50 -19.04
N GLN A 122 12.41 2.83 -19.61
CA GLN A 122 11.77 3.21 -20.88
C GLN A 122 10.60 4.18 -20.64
N ASP A 123 10.21 4.35 -19.37
CA ASP A 123 9.09 5.18 -18.93
C ASP A 123 9.52 6.50 -18.28
N LYS A 124 10.82 6.84 -18.29
CA LYS A 124 11.26 8.20 -17.96
C LYS A 124 10.56 9.10 -18.97
N VAL A 125 9.72 10.01 -18.47
CA VAL A 125 9.02 10.96 -19.34
C VAL A 125 10.10 11.71 -20.11
N ASN A 126 10.22 11.45 -21.41
CA ASN A 126 11.09 12.22 -22.29
C ASN A 126 10.59 13.65 -22.26
N THR A 127 11.20 14.47 -21.40
CA THR A 127 11.09 15.92 -21.47
C THR A 127 11.84 16.36 -22.72
N PHE A 128 11.09 16.78 -23.73
CA PHE A 128 11.58 17.62 -24.83
C PHE A 128 12.00 18.98 -24.29
#